data_AF-A0A8C2NQM8-F1
#
_entry.id   AF-A0A8C2NQM8-F1
#
_cell.length_a   1.000
_cell.length_b   1.000
_cell.length_c   1.000
_cell.angle_alpha   90.00
_cell.angle_beta   90.00
_cell.angle_gamma   90.00
#
_symmetry.space_group_name_H-M   'P 1'
#
loop_
_entity.id
_entity.type
_entity.pdbx_description
1 polymer ?
#
loop_
_entity_poly.entity_id
_entity_poly.type
_entity_poly.pdbx_seq_one_letter_code
_entity_poly.pdbx_strand_id
1 'polypeptide(L)'
;MCTSGSKDSGVCGASTAQYDNLWRLSLRPAETARLRALDQADSGCRSLCLKILKAICKSTPALGRLTASQLTNVILHLAQEEADWSPDVLADRFLQALRGLISHLEAGVLPSVLNPKVNLFAELTPEEIDELGYTLYCSLSEPEVLLQT
;
A
#
# COMPACT_ATOMS: atom_id res chain seq x y z
N MET A 1 -10.96 49.32 28.38
CA MET A 1 -12.29 48.97 27.84
C MET A 1 -12.19 49.17 26.34
N CYS A 2 -12.16 48.20 25.43
CA CYS A 2 -12.56 46.78 25.36
C CYS A 2 -11.39 45.99 24.70
N THR A 3 -10.83 44.90 25.23
CA THR A 3 -11.22 43.47 25.17
C THR A 3 -11.62 42.89 23.81
N SER A 4 -11.07 41.68 23.55
CA SER A 4 -11.33 40.65 22.52
C SER A 4 -10.72 40.88 21.13
N GLY A 5 -9.96 39.98 20.49
CA GLY A 5 -9.67 38.56 20.75
C GLY A 5 -10.49 37.63 19.84
N SER A 6 -9.83 37.00 18.86
CA SER A 6 -10.04 35.64 18.29
C SER A 6 -9.35 35.58 16.91
N LYS A 7 -8.30 34.78 16.71
CA LYS A 7 -8.34 33.34 16.33
C LYS A 7 -9.34 33.08 15.20
N ASP A 8 -8.82 32.79 14.01
CA ASP A 8 -9.04 31.46 13.44
C ASP A 8 -7.95 31.08 12.43
N SER A 9 -7.22 30.06 12.86
CA SER A 9 -6.41 29.13 12.10
C SER A 9 -7.26 28.40 11.06
N GLY A 10 -6.81 28.39 9.81
CA GLY A 10 -7.33 27.52 8.75
C GLY A 10 -6.18 26.78 8.08
N VAL A 11 -5.54 25.87 8.82
CA VAL A 11 -4.70 24.82 8.21
C VAL A 11 -5.63 24.00 7.34
N CYS A 12 -5.32 23.87 6.05
CA CYS A 12 -6.02 23.01 5.10
C CYS A 12 -5.82 21.53 5.45
N GLY A 13 -6.42 21.07 6.55
CA GLY A 13 -6.77 19.68 6.72
C GLY A 13 -8.07 19.46 5.97
N ALA A 14 -8.00 19.15 4.67
CA ALA A 14 -9.11 18.51 3.97
C ALA A 14 -9.20 17.07 4.49
N SER A 15 -9.59 16.96 5.76
CA SER A 15 -9.80 15.69 6.44
C SER A 15 -11.10 15.08 5.92
N THR A 16 -11.16 13.77 5.99
CA THR A 16 -12.20 12.81 5.58
C THR A 16 -13.69 13.21 5.70
N ALA A 17 -14.03 14.34 6.34
CA ALA A 17 -15.37 14.86 6.55
C ALA A 17 -16.25 14.97 5.27
N GLN A 18 -15.64 15.11 4.09
CA GLN A 18 -16.38 15.19 2.83
C GLN A 18 -17.04 13.85 2.42
N TYR A 19 -16.62 12.72 3.00
CA TYR A 19 -17.08 11.38 2.62
C TYR A 19 -17.78 10.61 3.75
N ASP A 20 -17.98 11.23 4.92
CA ASP A 20 -18.56 10.56 6.10
C ASP A 20 -20.01 10.07 5.89
N ASN A 21 -20.71 10.62 4.90
CA ASN A 21 -22.07 10.21 4.51
C ASN A 21 -22.10 9.14 3.40
N LEU A 22 -20.96 8.65 2.92
CA LEU A 22 -20.88 7.64 1.88
C LEU A 22 -20.55 6.25 2.43
N TRP A 23 -21.11 5.22 1.78
CA TRP A 23 -20.77 3.84 2.07
C TRP A 23 -19.47 3.45 1.35
N ARG A 24 -18.51 2.86 2.08
CA ARG A 24 -17.28 2.31 1.51
C ARG A 24 -17.54 0.94 0.90
N LEU A 25 -17.24 0.78 -0.39
CA LEU A 25 -17.27 -0.53 -1.06
C LEU A 25 -16.22 -1.46 -0.44
N SER A 26 -16.65 -2.64 0.03
CA SER A 26 -15.75 -3.64 0.60
C SER A 26 -15.08 -4.48 -0.50
N LEU A 27 -13.79 -4.21 -0.75
CA LEU A 27 -13.00 -4.93 -1.77
C LEU A 27 -12.20 -6.11 -1.18
N ARG A 28 -11.85 -6.05 0.11
CA ARG A 28 -10.94 -7.00 0.77
C ARG A 28 -11.32 -8.48 0.61
N PRO A 29 -12.62 -8.89 0.75
CA PRO A 29 -12.98 -10.30 0.59
C PRO A 29 -12.68 -10.81 -0.82
N ALA A 30 -12.99 -10.02 -1.84
CA ALA A 30 -12.77 -10.37 -3.23
C ALA A 30 -11.27 -10.35 -3.59
N GLU A 31 -10.51 -9.38 -3.08
CA GLU A 31 -9.04 -9.31 -3.25
C GLU A 31 -8.37 -10.57 -2.68
N THR A 32 -8.77 -10.94 -1.47
CA THR A 32 -8.24 -12.12 -0.78
C THR A 32 -8.65 -13.41 -1.49
N ALA A 33 -9.90 -13.51 -1.96
CA ALA A 33 -10.35 -14.66 -2.72
C ALA A 33 -9.57 -14.81 -4.04
N ARG A 34 -9.33 -13.71 -4.76
CA ARG A 34 -8.54 -13.71 -5.99
C ARG A 34 -7.10 -14.15 -5.74
N LEU A 35 -6.45 -13.61 -4.72
CA LEU A 35 -5.07 -13.99 -4.38
C LEU A 35 -4.96 -15.48 -4.04
N ARG A 36 -5.89 -16.00 -3.22
CA ARG A 36 -5.92 -17.43 -2.88
C ARG A 36 -6.19 -18.31 -4.09
N ALA A 37 -7.06 -17.90 -5.00
CA ALA A 37 -7.35 -18.67 -6.20
C ALA A 37 -6.12 -18.78 -7.11
N LEU A 38 -5.32 -17.71 -7.22
CA LEU A 38 -4.06 -17.75 -7.96
C LEU A 38 -3.07 -18.71 -7.30
N ASP A 39 -2.82 -18.58 -6.00
CA ASP A 39 -1.91 -19.49 -5.28
C ASP A 39 -2.40 -20.94 -5.27
N GLN A 40 -3.71 -21.20 -5.30
CA GLN A 40 -4.23 -22.57 -5.40
C GLN A 40 -4.01 -23.18 -6.80
N ALA A 41 -3.95 -22.36 -7.85
CA ALA A 41 -3.80 -22.85 -9.21
C ALA A 41 -2.37 -23.33 -9.49
N ASP A 42 -1.36 -22.70 -8.90
CA ASP A 42 0.06 -22.96 -9.17
C ASP A 42 0.90 -23.27 -7.92
N SER A 43 0.28 -23.34 -6.74
CA SER A 43 0.98 -23.43 -5.44
C SER A 43 2.00 -22.30 -5.23
N GLY A 44 1.70 -21.12 -5.77
CA GLY A 44 2.59 -19.97 -5.78
C GLY A 44 2.80 -19.30 -4.44
N CYS A 45 3.81 -18.43 -4.38
CA CYS A 45 4.26 -17.75 -3.17
C CYS A 45 3.63 -16.36 -2.96
N ARG A 46 2.53 -15.99 -3.65
CA ARG A 46 1.96 -14.63 -3.58
C ARG A 46 1.49 -14.26 -2.18
N SER A 47 0.75 -15.17 -1.52
CA SER A 47 0.31 -14.99 -0.14
C SER A 47 1.46 -14.93 0.86
N LEU A 48 2.56 -15.64 0.60
CA LEU A 48 3.77 -15.60 1.44
C LEU A 48 4.46 -14.24 1.29
N CYS A 49 4.69 -13.79 0.05
CA CYS A 49 5.24 -12.47 -0.25
C CYS A 49 4.41 -11.35 0.41
N LEU A 50 3.08 -11.42 0.30
CA LEU A 50 2.18 -10.46 0.95
C LEU A 50 2.32 -10.46 2.49
N LYS A 51 2.46 -11.63 3.12
CA LYS A 51 2.65 -11.72 4.58
C LYS A 51 3.96 -11.07 5.02
N ILE A 52 5.03 -11.26 4.27
CA ILE A 52 6.34 -10.64 4.54
C ILE A 52 6.21 -9.12 4.43
N LEU A 53 5.65 -8.60 3.33
CA LEU A 53 5.42 -7.15 3.17
C LEU A 53 4.58 -6.56 4.31
N LYS A 54 3.51 -7.25 4.71
CA LYS A 54 2.67 -6.81 5.83
C LYS A 54 3.41 -6.80 7.16
N ALA A 55 4.27 -7.79 7.41
CA ALA A 55 5.08 -7.84 8.62
C ALA A 55 6.05 -6.65 8.67
N ILE A 56 6.75 -6.38 7.56
CA ILE A 56 7.68 -5.25 7.43
C ILE A 56 6.95 -3.92 7.65
N CYS A 57 5.80 -3.70 6.99
CA CYS A 57 5.03 -2.48 7.16
C CYS A 57 4.51 -2.30 8.60
N LYS A 58 4.27 -3.40 9.31
CA LYS A 58 3.83 -3.37 10.71
C LYS A 58 4.99 -3.08 11.66
N SER A 59 6.19 -3.61 11.39
CA SER A 59 7.40 -3.39 12.20
C SER A 59 8.03 -2.02 11.96
N THR A 60 7.81 -1.41 10.78
CA THR A 60 8.39 -0.12 10.41
C THR A 60 7.36 1.01 10.59
N PRO A 61 7.48 1.88 11.61
CA PRO A 61 6.45 2.89 11.92
C PRO A 61 6.08 3.80 10.74
N ALA A 62 7.07 4.22 9.94
CA ALA A 62 6.84 5.05 8.75
C ALA A 62 5.97 4.34 7.69
N LEU A 63 6.09 3.02 7.57
CA LEU A 63 5.31 2.21 6.63
C LEU A 63 3.95 1.74 7.21
N GLY A 64 3.69 2.00 8.49
CA GLY A 64 2.48 1.54 9.18
C GLY A 64 1.17 2.08 8.62
N ARG A 65 1.22 3.14 7.81
CA ARG A 65 0.06 3.70 7.10
C ARG A 65 -0.38 2.84 5.91
N LEU A 66 0.51 1.99 5.37
CA LEU A 66 0.17 1.10 4.27
C LEU A 66 -0.81 0.02 4.73
N THR A 67 -1.96 -0.02 4.07
CA THR A 67 -3.02 -0.96 4.41
C THR A 67 -2.79 -2.31 3.73
N ALA A 68 -3.34 -3.37 4.35
CA ALA A 68 -3.31 -4.70 3.73
C ALA A 68 -3.96 -4.75 2.33
N SER A 69 -4.93 -3.89 2.03
CA SER A 69 -5.59 -3.83 0.71
C SER A 69 -4.66 -3.24 -0.35
N GLN A 70 -3.93 -2.16 -0.03
CA GLN A 70 -2.90 -1.60 -0.92
C GLN A 70 -1.81 -2.63 -1.23
N LEU A 71 -1.25 -3.28 -0.20
CA LEU A 71 -0.23 -4.32 -0.38
C LEU A 71 -0.75 -5.52 -1.19
N THR A 72 -2.01 -5.91 -1.01
CA THR A 72 -2.63 -7.00 -1.79
C THR A 72 -2.74 -6.61 -3.28
N ASN A 73 -3.13 -5.37 -3.58
CA ASN A 73 -3.26 -4.91 -4.97
C ASN A 73 -1.91 -4.78 -5.67
N VAL A 74 -0.84 -4.39 -4.97
CA VAL A 74 0.52 -4.43 -5.51
C VAL A 74 0.88 -5.84 -5.98
N ILE A 75 0.63 -6.86 -5.15
CA ILE A 75 0.88 -8.26 -5.51
C ILE A 75 -0.02 -8.72 -6.67
N LEU A 76 -1.29 -8.31 -6.69
CA LEU A 76 -2.22 -8.67 -7.76
C LEU A 76 -1.90 -7.99 -9.10
N HIS A 77 -1.32 -6.79 -9.11
CA HIS A 77 -0.78 -6.16 -10.32
C HIS A 77 0.46 -6.92 -10.80
N LEU A 78 1.41 -7.18 -9.91
CA LEU A 78 2.60 -7.95 -10.26
C LEU A 78 2.25 -9.35 -10.80
N ALA A 79 1.20 -9.99 -10.29
CA ALA A 79 0.74 -11.28 -10.78
C ALA A 79 0.08 -11.26 -12.17
N GLN A 80 -0.21 -10.08 -12.73
CA GLN A 80 -0.62 -9.94 -14.14
C GLN A 80 0.58 -9.85 -15.08
N GLU A 81 1.70 -9.33 -14.59
CA GLU A 81 2.95 -9.16 -15.32
C GLU A 81 3.81 -10.43 -15.26
N GLU A 82 3.82 -11.08 -14.10
CA GLU A 82 4.66 -12.23 -13.79
C GLU A 82 3.80 -13.49 -13.62
N ALA A 83 4.03 -14.47 -14.49
CA ALA A 83 3.35 -15.77 -14.43
C ALA A 83 4.00 -16.70 -13.40
N ASP A 84 5.33 -16.66 -13.26
CA ASP A 84 6.05 -17.54 -12.35
C ASP A 84 6.00 -17.00 -10.91
N TRP A 85 5.51 -17.82 -9.99
CA TRP A 85 5.43 -17.54 -8.55
C TRP A 85 5.90 -18.75 -7.74
N SER A 86 6.78 -19.57 -8.31
CA SER A 86 7.37 -20.68 -7.59
C SER A 86 8.10 -20.22 -6.31
N PRO A 87 8.29 -21.10 -5.31
CA PRO A 87 8.91 -20.72 -4.05
C PRO A 87 10.32 -20.12 -4.16
N ASP A 88 11.08 -20.52 -5.19
CA ASP A 88 12.46 -20.09 -5.44
C ASP A 88 12.58 -18.65 -5.94
N VAL A 89 11.54 -18.11 -6.59
CA VAL A 89 11.52 -16.71 -7.06
C VAL A 89 10.97 -15.73 -6.02
N LEU A 90 10.69 -16.17 -4.79
CA LEU A 90 10.10 -15.32 -3.74
C LEU A 90 10.90 -14.04 -3.49
N ALA A 91 12.23 -14.13 -3.47
CA ALA A 91 13.10 -12.98 -3.25
C ALA A 91 12.97 -11.95 -4.37
N ASP A 92 12.94 -12.40 -5.63
CA ASP A 92 12.78 -11.53 -6.80
C ASP A 92 11.40 -10.88 -6.80
N ARG A 93 10.34 -11.65 -6.53
CA ARG A 93 8.96 -11.13 -6.43
C ARG A 93 8.81 -10.12 -5.30
N PHE A 94 9.50 -10.32 -4.18
CA PHE A 94 9.52 -9.36 -3.09
C PHE A 94 10.17 -8.03 -3.51
N LEU A 95 11.33 -8.06 -4.15
CA LEU A 95 11.99 -6.85 -4.63
C LEU A 95 11.18 -6.15 -5.74
N GLN A 96 10.57 -6.91 -6.65
CA GLN A 96 9.67 -6.36 -7.66
C GLN A 96 8.44 -5.70 -7.02
N ALA A 97 7.86 -6.30 -5.98
CA ALA A 97 6.73 -5.71 -5.27
C ALA A 97 7.11 -4.40 -4.57
N LEU A 98 8.32 -4.30 -3.99
CA LEU A 98 8.82 -3.04 -3.42
C LEU A 98 9.01 -1.97 -4.49
N ARG A 99 9.66 -2.31 -5.61
CA ARG A 99 9.85 -1.37 -6.74
C ARG A 99 8.52 -0.91 -7.32
N GLY A 100 7.59 -1.85 -7.53
CA GLY A 100 6.24 -1.55 -7.98
C GLY A 100 5.51 -0.63 -7.02
N LEU A 101 5.59 -0.88 -5.71
CA LEU A 101 5.00 -0.01 -4.70
C LEU A 101 5.57 1.42 -4.78
N ILE A 102 6.89 1.57 -4.93
CA ILE A 102 7.53 2.88 -5.13
C ILE A 102 7.00 3.55 -6.39
N SER A 103 6.94 2.87 -7.53
CA SER A 103 6.39 3.44 -8.76
C SER A 103 4.94 3.93 -8.61
N HIS A 104 4.11 3.21 -7.86
CA HIS A 104 2.73 3.65 -7.59
C HIS A 104 2.68 4.86 -6.65
N LEU A 105 3.60 4.95 -5.67
CA LEU A 105 3.71 6.10 -4.78
C LEU A 105 4.20 7.34 -5.53
N GLU A 106 5.22 7.20 -6.38
CA GLU A 106 5.70 8.28 -7.26
C GLU A 106 4.60 8.81 -8.19
N ALA A 107 3.71 7.92 -8.68
CA ALA A 107 2.54 8.31 -9.45
C ALA A 107 1.39 8.88 -8.61
N GLY A 108 1.42 8.72 -7.29
CA GLY A 108 0.33 9.06 -6.37
C GLY A 108 -0.94 8.23 -6.56
N VAL A 109 -0.85 7.13 -7.32
CA VAL A 109 -2.02 6.35 -7.75
C VAL A 109 -1.71 4.86 -7.66
N LEU A 110 -2.51 4.14 -6.87
CA LEU A 110 -2.57 2.68 -6.88
C LEU A 110 -4.00 2.25 -7.26
N PRO A 111 -4.25 1.88 -8.53
CA PRO A 111 -5.58 1.46 -8.94
C PRO A 111 -5.92 0.11 -8.33
N SER A 112 -7.18 -0.08 -7.89
CA SER A 112 -7.64 -1.42 -7.48
C SER A 112 -7.74 -2.34 -8.69
N VAL A 113 -7.20 -3.55 -8.59
CA VAL A 113 -7.29 -4.59 -9.64
C VAL A 113 -8.75 -4.99 -9.89
N LEU A 114 -9.60 -4.95 -8.87
CA LEU A 114 -11.01 -5.33 -8.98
C LEU A 114 -11.91 -4.17 -9.45
N ASN A 115 -11.46 -2.93 -9.27
CA ASN A 115 -12.15 -1.74 -9.76
C ASN A 115 -11.13 -0.65 -10.12
N PRO A 116 -10.66 -0.59 -11.37
CA PRO A 116 -9.59 0.35 -11.78
C PRO A 116 -9.93 1.83 -11.59
N LYS A 117 -11.20 2.19 -11.37
CA LYS A 117 -11.61 3.57 -11.09
C LYS A 117 -11.30 4.00 -9.65
N VAL A 118 -11.00 3.06 -8.76
CA VAL A 118 -10.71 3.32 -7.35
C VAL A 118 -9.20 3.45 -7.17
N ASN A 119 -8.73 4.64 -6.81
CA ASN A 119 -7.36 4.85 -6.33
C ASN A 119 -7.28 4.51 -4.84
N LEU A 120 -6.50 3.49 -4.49
CA LEU A 120 -6.30 3.03 -3.11
C LEU A 120 -5.41 3.96 -2.28
N PHE A 121 -4.73 4.93 -2.92
CA PHE A 121 -3.99 5.99 -2.24
C PHE A 121 -4.80 7.28 -2.06
N ALA A 122 -6.08 7.32 -2.46
CA ALA A 122 -6.89 8.53 -2.37
C ALA A 122 -7.11 9.05 -0.93
N GLU A 123 -6.95 8.21 0.09
CA GLU A 123 -7.04 8.58 1.51
C GLU A 123 -5.71 9.06 2.10
N LEU A 124 -4.59 8.98 1.35
CA LEU A 124 -3.27 9.44 1.77
C LEU A 124 -3.04 10.89 1.32
N THR A 125 -2.37 11.69 2.15
CA THR A 125 -1.93 13.03 1.76
C THR A 125 -0.68 12.95 0.87
N PRO A 126 -0.38 13.99 0.07
CA PRO A 126 0.85 14.04 -0.71
C PRO A 126 2.11 13.88 0.15
N GLU A 127 2.14 14.47 1.34
CA GLU A 127 3.27 14.38 2.27
C GLU A 127 3.44 12.95 2.81
N GLU A 128 2.34 12.24 3.06
CA GLU A 128 2.38 10.82 3.45
C GLU A 128 2.91 9.94 2.31
N ILE A 129 2.51 10.23 1.07
CA ILE A 129 3.00 9.51 -0.12
C ILE A 129 4.51 9.72 -0.28
N ASP A 130 5.00 10.94 -0.13
CA ASP A 130 6.43 11.27 -0.20
C ASP A 130 7.23 10.60 0.93
N GLU A 131 6.73 10.63 2.17
CA GLU A 131 7.36 9.98 3.34
C GLU A 131 7.48 8.46 3.14
N LEU A 132 6.42 7.82 2.64
CA LEU A 132 6.39 6.39 2.33
C LEU A 132 7.39 6.05 1.21
N GLY A 133 7.38 6.82 0.13
CA GLY A 133 8.29 6.65 -1.00
C GLY A 133 9.76 6.77 -0.59
N TYR A 134 10.09 7.83 0.15
CA TYR A 134 11.44 8.06 0.67
C TYR A 134 11.91 6.89 1.56
N THR A 135 11.07 6.45 2.50
CA THR A 135 11.39 5.34 3.41
C THR A 135 11.68 4.04 2.63
N LEU A 136 10.85 3.71 1.64
CA LEU A 136 11.05 2.52 0.81
C LEU A 136 12.30 2.63 -0.06
N TYR A 137 12.60 3.82 -0.59
CA TYR A 137 13.79 4.05 -1.42
C TYR A 137 15.08 3.87 -0.62
N CYS A 138 15.15 4.44 0.60
CA CYS A 138 16.27 4.22 1.52
C CYS A 138 16.42 2.72 1.84
N SER A 139 15.31 2.04 2.08
CA SER A 139 15.29 0.62 2.43
C SER A 139 15.69 -0.30 1.28
N LEU A 140 15.48 0.09 0.02
CA LEU A 140 15.93 -0.68 -1.15
C LEU A 140 17.45 -0.69 -1.31
N SER A 141 18.15 0.30 -0.76
CA SER A 141 19.62 0.32 -0.78
C SER A 141 20.21 -0.76 0.14
N GLU A 142 19.47 -1.14 1.20
CA GLU A 142 19.85 -2.18 2.17
C GLU A 142 18.60 -2.98 2.57
N PRO A 143 18.08 -3.89 1.72
CA PRO A 143 16.81 -4.58 1.95
C PRO A 143 16.82 -5.47 3.20
N GLU A 144 18.00 -5.85 3.68
CA GLU A 144 18.18 -6.61 4.92
C GLU A 144 17.78 -5.81 6.16
N VAL A 145 17.85 -4.47 6.13
CA VAL A 145 17.43 -3.59 7.24
C VAL A 145 15.93 -3.73 7.49
N LEU A 146 15.13 -3.97 6.46
CA LEU A 146 13.69 -4.22 6.59
C LEU A 146 13.36 -5.51 7.35
N LEU A 147 14.31 -6.43 7.46
CA LEU A 147 14.15 -7.71 8.15
C LEU A 147 14.67 -7.68 9.60
N GLN A 148 15.32 -6.59 10.02
CA GLN A 148 15.92 -6.44 11.35
C GLN A 148 15.00 -5.77 12.38
N THR A 149 13.85 -5.25 11.95
CA THR A 149 12.90 -4.48 12.80
C THR A 149 11.83 -5.31 13.48
#